data_AF-A0A925S988-F1
#
_entry.id   AF-A0A925S988-F1
#
_cell.length_a   1.000
_cell.length_b   1.000
_cell.length_c   1.000
_cell.angle_alpha   90.00
_cell.angle_beta   90.00
_cell.angle_gamma   90.00
#
_symmetry.space_group_name_H-M   'P 1'
#
loop_
_entity.id
_entity.type
_entity.pdbx_description
1 polymer ?
#
loop_
_entity_poly.entity_id
_entity_poly.type
_entity_poly.pdbx_seq_one_letter_code
_entity_poly.pdbx_strand_id
1 'polypeptide(L)' 'MAIKFYVAKCDFLPESARKSFHVSVKKGDRLEVEREYDHGDMCRLNGKPVFLSEEDLYRYCEVEKTAGEVTPKAD' A
#
# COMPACT_ATOMS: atom_id res chain seq x y z
N MET A 1 -11.61 -5.79 12.60
CA MET A 1 -11.24 -5.48 11.20
C MET A 1 -9.73 -5.55 11.10
N ALA A 2 -9.18 -6.43 10.27
CA ALA A 2 -7.76 -6.45 10.00
C ALA A 2 -7.46 -5.31 9.02
N ILE A 3 -6.75 -4.28 9.49
CA ILE A 3 -6.30 -3.17 8.63
C ILE A 3 -5.05 -3.68 7.91
N LYS A 4 -5.05 -3.78 6.58
CA LYS A 4 -3.86 -4.15 5.82
C LYS A 4 -2.94 -2.95 5.64
N PHE A 5 -1.64 -3.17 5.66
CA PHE A 5 -0.64 -2.13 5.38
C PHE A 5 0.24 -2.57 4.22
N TYR A 6 0.50 -1.65 3.31
CA TYR A 6 1.53 -1.80 2.29
C TYR A 6 2.73 -0.92 2.63
N VAL A 7 3.94 -1.39 2.33
CA VAL A 7 5.17 -0.63 2.45
C VAL A 7 5.80 -0.48 1.09
N ALA A 8 6.14 0.75 0.72
CA ALA A 8 6.80 1.01 -0.55
C ALA A 8 8.26 0.50 -0.55
N LYS A 9 8.59 -0.38 -1.49
CA LYS A 9 9.95 -0.93 -1.67
C LYS A 9 10.91 0.05 -2.32
N CYS A 10 10.37 0.99 -3.10
CA CYS A 10 11.11 1.99 -3.84
C CYS A 10 10.32 3.30 -3.85
N ASP A 11 10.97 4.41 -4.19
CA ASP A 11 10.27 5.62 -4.61
C ASP A 11 9.54 5.36 -5.94
N PHE A 12 8.25 5.67 -5.97
CA PHE A 12 7.44 5.59 -7.18
C PHE A 12 6.33 6.63 -7.14
N LEU A 13 5.79 6.93 -8.31
CA LEU A 13 4.69 7.87 -8.45
C LEU A 13 3.51 7.12 -9.07
N PRO A 14 2.50 6.74 -8.27
CA PRO A 14 1.37 5.97 -8.78
C PRO A 14 0.69 6.71 -9.93
N GLU A 15 0.15 5.99 -10.91
CA GLU A 15 -0.49 6.63 -12.07
C GLU A 15 -1.63 7.57 -11.67
N SER A 16 -2.37 7.22 -10.61
CA SER A 16 -3.40 8.09 -10.03
C SER A 16 -2.83 9.40 -9.49
N ALA A 17 -1.60 9.37 -8.94
CA ALA A 17 -0.90 10.56 -8.49
C ALA A 17 -0.26 11.35 -9.65
N ARG A 18 0.05 10.72 -10.79
CA ARG A 18 0.57 11.42 -11.98
C ARG A 18 -0.43 12.41 -12.54
N LYS A 19 -1.73 12.08 -12.54
CA LYS A 19 -2.78 13.00 -13.00
C LYS A 19 -3.11 14.12 -12.01
N SER A 20 -2.88 13.88 -10.72
CA SER A 20 -3.30 14.79 -9.65
C SER A 20 -2.15 15.45 -8.87
N PHE A 21 -0.87 15.21 -9.19
CA PHE A 21 0.35 15.82 -8.63
C PHE A 21 0.48 15.89 -7.08
N HIS A 22 -0.32 15.15 -6.30
CA HIS A 22 -0.44 15.43 -4.85
C HIS A 22 0.21 14.42 -3.90
N VAL A 23 0.68 13.27 -4.39
CA VAL A 23 1.21 12.19 -3.55
C VAL A 23 2.40 11.50 -4.22
N SER A 24 3.61 11.72 -3.71
CA SER A 24 4.79 10.94 -4.08
C SER A 24 5.02 9.88 -3.01
N VAL A 25 5.10 8.62 -3.41
CA VAL A 25 5.39 7.51 -2.50
C VAL A 25 6.90 7.34 -2.44
N LYS A 26 7.50 7.42 -1.26
CA LYS A 26 8.94 7.19 -1.09
C LYS A 26 9.17 5.78 -0.56
N LYS A 27 10.35 5.24 -0.82
CA LYS A 27 10.78 3.97 -0.21
C LYS A 27 10.63 4.03 1.31
N GLY A 28 9.93 3.05 1.87
CA GLY A 28 9.64 2.93 3.30
C GLY A 28 8.35 3.64 3.75
N ASP A 29 7.64 4.35 2.86
CA ASP A 29 6.32 4.88 3.19
C ASP A 29 5.32 3.75 3.47
N ARG A 30 4.52 3.95 4.51
CA ARG A 30 3.44 3.04 4.93
C ARG A 30 2.11 3.53 4.38
N LEU A 31 1.45 2.66 3.63
CA LEU A 31 0.17 2.86 2.97
C LEU A 31 -0.87 2.05 3.73
N GLU A 32 -1.79 2.73 4.39
CA GLU A 32 -2.89 2.07 5.11
C GLU A 32 -4.02 1.75 4.13
N VAL A 33 -4.41 0.48 4.00
CA VAL A 33 -5.51 0.09 3.11
C VAL A 33 -6.84 0.48 3.73
N GLU A 34 -7.51 1.49 3.16
CA GLU A 34 -8.85 1.90 3.58
C GLU A 34 -9.93 1.02 2.93
N ARG A 35 -9.74 0.64 1.66
CA ARG A 35 -10.69 -0.20 0.92
C ARG A 35 -10.03 -0.97 -0.21
N GLU A 36 -10.35 -2.24 -0.32
CA GLU A 36 -9.87 -3.12 -1.40
C GLU A 36 -10.83 -3.13 -2.59
N TYR A 37 -10.28 -3.13 -3.82
CA TYR A 37 -11.03 -3.27 -5.07
C TYR A 37 -10.42 -4.37 -5.95
N ASP A 38 -11.21 -4.91 -6.89
CA ASP A 38 -10.80 -6.01 -7.78
C ASP A 38 -9.57 -5.71 -8.66
N HIS A 39 -9.24 -4.44 -8.89
CA HIS A 39 -8.13 -4.02 -9.76
C HIS A 39 -7.15 -3.05 -9.08
N GLY A 40 -7.21 -2.93 -7.76
CA GLY A 40 -6.35 -2.04 -6.99
C GLY A 40 -6.90 -1.74 -5.61
N ASP A 41 -6.10 -1.12 -4.77
CA ASP A 41 -6.48 -0.78 -3.41
C ASP A 41 -6.47 0.72 -3.21
N MET A 42 -7.48 1.21 -2.49
CA MET A 42 -7.51 2.57 -2.00
C MET A 42 -6.79 2.61 -0.66
N CYS A 43 -5.62 3.22 -0.69
CA CYS A 43 -4.75 3.38 0.45
C CYS A 43 -4.75 4.81 0.96
N ARG A 44 -4.24 5.01 2.16
CA ARG A 44 -4.03 6.32 2.77
C ARG A 44 -2.56 6.48 3.11
N LEU A 45 -1.98 7.57 2.61
CA LEU A 45 -0.60 7.94 2.87
C LEU A 45 -0.56 9.32 3.53
N ASN A 46 -0.04 9.41 4.76
CA ASN A 46 0.04 10.67 5.51
C ASN A 46 -1.29 11.45 5.56
N GLY A 47 -2.40 10.71 5.71
CA GLY A 47 -3.75 11.28 5.74
C GLY A 47 -4.36 11.59 4.36
N LYS A 48 -3.60 11.49 3.27
CA LYS A 48 -4.09 11.69 1.90
C LYS A 48 -4.52 10.35 1.26
N PRO A 49 -5.69 10.29 0.61
CA PRO A 49 -6.08 9.11 -0.14
C PRO A 49 -5.22 8.95 -1.38
N VAL A 50 -4.74 7.73 -1.63
CA VAL A 50 -3.96 7.34 -2.80
C VAL A 50 -4.51 6.03 -3.33
N PHE A 51 -4.87 6.02 -4.60
CA PHE A 51 -5.27 4.80 -5.28
C PHE A 51 -4.04 4.14 -5.89
N LEU A 52 -3.81 2.88 -5.52
CA LEU A 52 -2.76 2.04 -6.07
C LEU A 52 -3.40 0.94 -6.92
N SER A 53 -3.00 0.85 -8.19
CA SER A 53 -3.41 -0.25 -9.05
C SER A 53 -2.77 -1.55 -8.57
N GLU A 54 -3.37 -2.70 -8.91
CA GLU A 54 -2.78 -4.02 -8.63
C GLU A 54 -1.33 -4.13 -9.13
N GLU A 55 -1.05 -3.60 -10.32
CA GLU A 55 0.31 -3.63 -10.90
C GLU A 55 1.30 -2.80 -10.06
N ASP A 56 0.91 -1.61 -9.58
CA ASP A 56 1.74 -0.78 -8.70
C ASP A 56 2.01 -1.48 -7.36
N LEU A 57 0.99 -2.15 -6.81
CA LEU A 57 1.11 -2.89 -5.55
C LEU A 57 2.09 -4.05 -5.70
N TYR A 58 1.93 -4.85 -6.76
CA TYR A 58 2.79 -5.99 -7.02
C TYR A 58 4.24 -5.59 -7.32
N ARG A 59 4.42 -4.47 -8.05
CA ARG A 59 5.72 -4.03 -8.56
C ARG A 59 6.50 -3.19 -7.56
N TYR A 60 5.83 -2.33 -6.79
CA TYR A 60 6.46 -1.32 -5.95
C TYR A 60 6.14 -1.44 -4.46
N CYS A 61 5.14 -2.23 -4.07
CA CYS A 61 4.73 -2.36 -2.67
C CYS A 61 5.04 -3.76 -2.11
N GLU A 62 5.15 -3.84 -0.79
CA GLU A 62 5.19 -5.07 -0.02
C GLU A 62 4.02 -5.09 0.96
N VAL A 63 3.42 -6.25 1.20
CA VAL A 63 2.41 -6.38 2.25
C VAL A 63 3.10 -6.44 3.60
N GLU A 64 2.97 -5.40 4.40
CA GLU A 64 3.38 -5.41 5.79
C GLU A 64 2.25 -6.09 6.58
N LYS A 65 2.37 -7.42 6.75
CA LYS A 65 1.40 -8.25 7.48
C LYS A 65 1.07 -7.60 8.83
N THR A 66 -0.18 -7.23 9.01
CA THR A 66 -0.69 -6.70 10.27
C THR A 66 -0.70 -7.81 11.31
N ALA A 67 -0.09 -7.53 12.46
CA ALA A 67 -0.06 -8.41 13.61
C ALA A 67 -1.48 -8.84 13.99
N GLY A 68 -1.73 -10.14 13.84
CA GLY A 68 -3.02 -10.82 14.03
C GLY A 68 -2.91 -12.28 13.61
N GLU A 69 -2.03 -12.57 12.64
CA GLU A 69 -1.50 -13.91 12.43
C GLU A 69 -0.20 -14.04 13.22
N VAL A 70 -0.34 -14.44 14.48
CA VAL A 70 0.71 -15.23 15.13
C VAL A 70 1.00 -16.37 14.17
N THR A 71 2.19 -16.42 13.57
CA THR A 71 2.70 -17.66 13.02
C THR A 71 3.02 -18.55 14.23
N PRO A 72 2.23 -19.59 14.58
CA PRO A 72 2.80 -20.64 15.41
C PRO A 72 3.93 -21.30 14.59
N LYS A 73 5.10 -21.38 15.23
CA LYS A 73 6.31 -22.14 14.91
C LYS A 73 6.24 -23.05 13.67
N ALA A 74 7.26 -22.97 12.82
CA ALA A 74 7.84 -24.18 12.24
C ALA A 74 9.17 -24.42 12.95
N ASP A 75 9.26 -25.61 13.54
CA ASP A 75 10.37 -26.25 14.27
C ASP A 75 11.65 -26.36 13.42
#